data_AF-A0A453HSB9-F1
#
_entry.id   AF-A0A453HSB9-F1
#
_cell.length_a   1.000
_cell.length_b   1.000
_cell.length_c   1.000
_cell.angle_alpha   90.00
_cell.angle_beta   90.00
_cell.angle_gamma   90.00
#
_symmetry.space_group_name_H-M   'P 1'
#
loop_
_entity.id
_entity.type
_entity.pdbx_description
1 polymer ?
#
loop_
_entity_poly.entity_id
_entity_poly.type
_entity_poly.pdbx_seq_one_letter_code
_entity_poly.pdbx_strand_id
1 'polypeptide(L)'
;GNMQLFSVDQQRSQALEAHAASFATFKVPGNENPSTLICFASKATNAGQITSKLHVIELGAQPGKPGFSKKQADLFFPPDFQDDFPVAMQVYIF
;
A
#
# COMPACT_ATOMS: atom_id res chain seq x y z
N GLY A 1 4.78 -10.87 5.87
CA GLY A 1 3.55 -10.58 6.63
C GLY A 1 2.36 -10.89 5.74
N ASN A 2 1.31 -11.48 6.30
CA ASN A 2 0.08 -11.76 5.57
C ASN A 2 -1.02 -10.84 6.11
N MET A 3 -1.58 -10.03 5.23
CA MET A 3 -2.73 -9.17 5.55
C MET A 3 -3.92 -9.55 4.68
N GLN A 4 -5.12 -9.29 5.20
CA GLN A 4 -6.37 -9.47 4.48
C GLN A 4 -7.08 -8.12 4.39
N LEU A 5 -7.20 -7.59 3.17
CA LEU A 5 -8.00 -6.41 2.88
C LEU A 5 -9.42 -6.85 2.53
N PHE A 6 -10.39 -6.43 3.32
CA PHE A 6 -11.80 -6.73 3.08
C PHE A 6 -12.54 -5.48 2.62
N SER A 7 -13.27 -5.59 1.50
CA SER A 7 -14.24 -4.59 1.07
C SER A 7 -15.61 -4.99 1.60
N VAL A 8 -16.19 -4.15 2.46
CA VAL A 8 -17.55 -4.33 2.99
C VAL A 8 -18.56 -4.23 1.86
N ASP A 9 -18.48 -3.22 0.99
CA ASP A 9 -19.46 -3.02 -0.09
C ASP A 9 -19.46 -4.17 -1.10
N GLN A 10 -18.29 -4.69 -1.44
CA GLN A 10 -18.16 -5.80 -2.40
C GLN A 10 -18.26 -7.18 -1.74
N GLN A 11 -18.35 -7.25 -0.40
CA GLN A 11 -18.28 -8.48 0.40
C GLN A 11 -17.14 -9.41 -0.05
N ARG A 12 -15.96 -8.83 -0.30
CA ARG A 12 -14.83 -9.52 -0.92
C ARG A 12 -13.54 -9.28 -0.16
N SER A 13 -12.75 -10.35 0.01
CA SER A 13 -11.40 -10.31 0.57
C SER A 13 -10.34 -10.34 -0.52
N GLN A 14 -9.24 -9.62 -0.29
CA GLN A 14 -8.01 -9.70 -1.05
C GLN A 14 -6.85 -9.98 -0.10
N ALA A 15 -6.03 -10.99 -0.42
CA ALA A 15 -4.78 -11.22 0.29
C ALA A 15 -3.73 -10.18 -0.12
N LEU A 16 -3.02 -9.63 0.85
CA LEU A 16 -1.91 -8.71 0.66
C LEU A 16 -0.67 -9.26 1.36
N GLU A 17 0.42 -9.40 0.60
CA GLU A 17 1.74 -9.68 1.16
C GLU A 17 2.35 -8.36 1.65
N ALA A 18 2.15 -8.05 2.93
CA ALA A 18 2.57 -6.80 3.55
C ALA A 18 2.89 -7.00 5.04
N HIS A 19 3.80 -6.19 5.58
CA HIS A 19 4.19 -6.21 6.99
C HIS A 19 3.58 -5.06 7.78
N ALA A 20 3.51 -3.87 7.17
CA ALA A 20 2.82 -2.72 7.73
C ALA A 20 1.92 -2.08 6.66
N ALA A 21 0.79 -1.51 7.08
CA ALA A 21 -0.11 -0.80 6.20
C ALA A 21 -0.82 0.35 6.94
N SER A 22 -1.29 1.33 6.18
CA SER A 22 -2.06 2.46 6.69
C SER A 22 -3.01 2.96 5.60
N PHE A 23 -4.22 3.37 5.99
CA PHE A 23 -5.16 4.02 5.08
C PHE A 23 -4.93 5.53 5.08
N ALA A 24 -5.24 6.16 3.96
CA ALA A 24 -5.17 7.61 3.83
C ALA A 24 -6.30 8.13 2.93
N THR A 25 -6.61 9.41 3.07
CA THR A 25 -7.62 10.09 2.27
C THR A 25 -6.95 11.20 1.47
N PHE A 26 -6.97 11.10 0.13
CA PHE A 26 -6.26 12.02 -0.75
C PHE A 26 -7.19 12.59 -1.81
N LYS A 27 -7.22 13.93 -1.95
CA LYS A 27 -8.02 14.58 -2.99
C LYS A 27 -7.24 14.62 -4.30
N VAL A 28 -7.60 13.73 -5.23
CA VAL A 28 -7.08 13.76 -6.60
C VAL A 28 -7.53 15.06 -7.28
N PRO A 29 -6.62 15.81 -7.93
CA PRO A 29 -6.99 17.02 -8.66
C PRO A 29 -8.09 16.76 -9.69
N GLY A 30 -9.11 17.61 -9.69
CA GLY A 30 -10.30 17.46 -10.55
C GLY A 30 -11.41 16.59 -9.97
N ASN A 31 -11.19 15.87 -8.86
CA ASN A 31 -12.26 15.17 -8.15
C ASN A 31 -12.92 16.08 -7.11
N GLU A 32 -14.25 15.95 -6.98
CA GLU A 32 -15.02 16.60 -5.92
C GLU A 32 -14.74 15.95 -4.56
N ASN A 33 -14.83 14.61 -4.52
CA ASN A 33 -14.66 13.80 -3.33
C ASN A 33 -13.23 13.25 -3.23
N PRO A 34 -12.65 13.18 -2.02
CA PRO A 34 -11.37 12.51 -1.81
C PRO A 34 -11.42 11.01 -2.13
N SER A 35 -10.29 10.49 -2.59
CA SER A 35 -10.05 9.07 -2.80
C SER A 35 -9.54 8.40 -1.52
N THR A 36 -9.97 7.16 -1.29
CA THR A 36 -9.39 6.30 -0.25
C THR A 36 -8.17 5.60 -0.81
N LEU A 37 -7.02 5.79 -0.17
CA LEU A 37 -5.77 5.11 -0.49
C LEU A 37 -5.46 4.07 0.59
N ILE A 38 -4.79 3.00 0.19
CA ILE A 38 -4.04 2.14 1.10
C ILE A 38 -2.56 2.20 0.73
N CYS A 39 -1.75 2.48 1.75
CA CYS A 39 -0.30 2.44 1.69
C CYS A 39 0.16 1.20 2.43
N PHE A 40 1.05 0.39 1.84
CA PHE A 40 1.56 -0.80 2.50
C PHE A 40 3.02 -1.08 2.13
N ALA A 41 3.76 -1.57 3.11
CA ALA A 41 5.17 -1.88 3.02
C ALA A 41 5.38 -3.40 3.17
N SER A 42 6.20 -3.97 2.30
CA SER A 42 6.50 -5.39 2.29
C SER A 42 8.00 -5.65 2.15
N LYS A 43 8.44 -6.80 2.68
CA LYS A 43 9.75 -7.39 2.45
C LYS A 43 9.57 -8.89 2.33
N ALA A 44 9.81 -9.43 1.15
CA ALA A 44 9.61 -10.84 0.84
C ALA A 44 10.91 -11.43 0.32
N THR A 45 11.20 -12.67 0.70
CA THR A 45 12.31 -13.44 0.14
C THR A 45 11.74 -14.62 -0.62
N ASN A 46 11.95 -14.65 -1.94
CA ASN A 46 11.50 -15.73 -2.80
C ASN A 46 12.68 -16.26 -3.61
N ALA A 47 12.96 -17.56 -3.49
CA ALA A 47 14.10 -18.22 -4.15
C ALA A 47 15.45 -17.48 -3.98
N GLY A 48 15.70 -16.90 -2.79
CA GLY A 48 16.90 -16.13 -2.48
C GLY A 48 16.90 -14.68 -2.96
N GLN A 49 15.89 -14.25 -3.72
CA GLN A 49 15.71 -12.87 -4.13
C GLN A 49 14.88 -12.11 -3.09
N ILE A 50 15.45 -11.03 -2.55
CA ILE A 50 14.74 -10.12 -1.64
C ILE A 50 14.02 -9.06 -2.48
N THR A 51 12.73 -8.90 -2.21
CA THR A 51 11.89 -7.84 -2.77
C THR A 51 11.37 -7.02 -1.60
N SER A 52 11.74 -5.74 -1.51
CA SER A 52 11.20 -4.86 -0.46
C SER A 52 10.68 -3.57 -1.04
N LYS A 53 9.39 -3.32 -0.84
CA LYS A 53 8.64 -2.30 -1.57
C LYS A 53 7.67 -1.58 -0.65
N LEU A 54 7.48 -0.30 -0.95
CA LEU A 54 6.35 0.51 -0.52
C LEU A 54 5.39 0.63 -1.70
N HIS A 55 4.10 0.41 -1.45
CA HIS A 55 3.02 0.59 -2.42
C HIS A 55 2.01 1.62 -1.91
N VAL A 56 1.49 2.44 -2.81
CA VAL A 56 0.32 3.30 -2.57
C VAL A 56 -0.67 3.08 -3.70
N ILE A 57 -1.86 2.60 -3.38
CA ILE A 57 -2.91 2.29 -4.35
C ILE A 57 -4.24 2.94 -3.94
N GLU A 58 -5.03 3.31 -4.94
CA GLU A 58 -6.42 3.73 -4.75
C GLU A 58 -7.33 2.52 -4.55
N LEU A 59 -8.28 2.65 -3.63
CA LEU A 59 -9.35 1.68 -3.42
C LEU A 59 -10.66 2.22 -3.97
N GLY A 60 -11.38 1.37 -4.71
CA GLY A 60 -12.72 1.71 -5.22
C GLY A 60 -12.73 2.79 -6.31
N ALA A 61 -11.69 2.87 -7.14
CA ALA A 61 -11.61 3.80 -8.27
C ALA A 61 -12.88 3.73 -9.14
N GLN A 62 -13.40 4.91 -9.49
CA GLN A 62 -14.67 5.04 -10.23
C GLN A 62 -14.41 5.22 -11.73
N PRO A 63 -15.02 4.40 -12.61
CA PRO A 63 -14.90 4.57 -14.05
C PRO A 63 -15.30 5.98 -14.50
N GLY A 64 -14.50 6.60 -15.36
CA GLY A 64 -14.77 7.94 -15.91
C GLY A 64 -14.39 9.11 -15.00
N LYS A 65 -13.88 8.86 -13.77
CA LYS A 65 -13.28 9.91 -12.92
C LYS A 65 -11.74 9.84 -12.94
N PRO A 66 -11.04 10.97 -12.80
CA PRO A 66 -9.61 10.98 -12.53
C PRO A 66 -9.26 10.10 -11.32
N GLY A 67 -8.38 9.11 -11.52
CA GLY A 67 -7.93 8.21 -10.46
C GLY A 67 -6.55 8.58 -9.93
N PHE A 68 -6.23 8.12 -8.73
CA PHE A 68 -4.88 8.20 -8.21
C PHE A 68 -3.99 7.17 -8.93
N SER A 69 -2.93 7.65 -9.59
CA SER A 69 -1.96 6.77 -10.23
C SER A 69 -1.13 6.04 -9.17
N LYS A 70 -1.20 4.70 -9.16
CA LYS A 70 -0.42 3.84 -8.27
C LYS A 70 1.03 4.31 -8.17
N LYS A 71 1.53 4.41 -6.94
CA LYS A 71 2.94 4.70 -6.66
C LYS A 71 3.61 3.49 -6.02
N GLN A 72 4.88 3.33 -6.33
CA GLN A 72 5.73 2.32 -5.71
C GLN A 72 7.14 2.86 -5.51
N ALA A 73 7.79 2.43 -4.44
CA ALA A 73 9.18 2.74 -4.14
C ALA A 73 9.87 1.51 -3.55
N ASP A 74 11.19 1.44 -3.73
CA ASP A 74 12.02 0.45 -3.05
C ASP A 74 12.23 0.84 -1.58
N LEU A 75 12.19 -0.17 -0.70
CA LEU A 75 12.59 -0.02 0.70
C LEU A 75 13.98 -0.63 0.87
N PHE A 76 14.91 0.17 1.34
CA PHE A 76 16.29 -0.25 1.54
C PHE A 76 16.53 -0.67 2.99
N PHE A 77 17.14 -1.83 3.15
CA PHE A 77 17.67 -2.33 4.42
C PHE A 77 19.18 -2.53 4.24
N PRO A 78 20.04 -1.86 5.02
CA PRO A 78 21.48 -2.02 4.90
C PRO A 78 21.91 -3.44 5.31
N PRO A 79 23.13 -3.89 4.94
CA PRO A 79 23.61 -5.24 5.25
C PRO A 79 23.53 -5.63 6.73
N ASP A 80 23.79 -4.67 7.64
CA ASP A 80 23.74 -4.89 9.09
C ASP A 80 22.30 -5.12 9.61
N PHE A 81 21.29 -4.75 8.82
CA PHE A 81 19.86 -4.89 9.14
C PHE A 81 19.13 -5.65 8.02
N GLN A 82 19.82 -6.56 7.33
CA GLN A 82 19.24 -7.30 6.19
C GLN A 82 18.02 -8.12 6.56
N ASP A 83 17.87 -8.50 7.84
CA ASP A 83 16.75 -9.28 8.36
C ASP A 83 15.61 -8.41 8.94
N ASP A 84 15.82 -7.10 9.07
CA ASP A 84 14.76 -6.18 9.52
C ASP A 84 13.61 -6.13 8.52
N PHE A 85 12.45 -5.67 8.97
CA PHE A 85 11.24 -5.55 8.17
C PHE A 85 10.33 -4.42 8.70
N PRO A 86 9.40 -3.90 7.88
CA PRO A 86 8.48 -2.84 8.32
C PRO A 86 7.57 -3.34 9.45
N VAL A 87 7.51 -2.64 10.57
CA VAL A 87 6.67 -3.03 11.72
C VAL A 87 5.45 -2.12 11.93
N ALA A 88 5.54 -0.87 11.49
CA ALA A 88 4.47 0.12 11.63
C ALA A 88 4.51 1.09 10.45
N MET A 89 3.36 1.69 10.14
CA MET A 89 3.23 2.69 9.09
C MET A 89 2.22 3.76 9.51
N GLN A 90 2.58 5.01 9.26
CA GLN A 90 1.68 6.15 9.40
C GLN A 90 1.76 7.02 8.15
N VAL A 91 0.62 7.55 7.73
CA VAL A 91 0.53 8.43 6.57
C VAL A 91 -0.04 9.77 7.03
N TYR A 92 0.64 10.85 6.61
CA TYR A 92 0.19 12.22 6.80
C TYR A 92 0.08 12.88 5.44
N ILE A 93 -1.02 13.60 5.22
CA ILE A 93 -1.28 14.38 4.02
C ILE A 93 -1.45 15.83 4.48
N PHE A 94 -0.72 16.74 3.84
CA PHE A 94 -0.75 18.18 4.11
C PHE A 94 -1.69 18.89 3.14
#